data_AF-A0A1N6WX36-F1
#
_entry.id   AF-A0A1N6WX36-F1
#
_cell.length_a   1.000
_cell.length_b   1.000
_cell.length_c   1.000
_cell.angle_alpha   90.00
_cell.angle_beta   90.00
_cell.angle_gamma   90.00
#
_symmetry.space_group_name_H-M   'P 1'
#
loop_
_entity.id
_entity.type
_entity.pdbx_description
1 polymer ?
#
loop_
_entity_poly.entity_id
_entity_poly.type
_entity_poly.pdbx_seq_one_letter_code
_entity_poly.pdbx_strand_id
1 'polypeptide(L)'
;MSDTDAQQPEEQTEQAPQPHPWESLTAEHFQLLRLAPLPADRMTGLRPLRFVRLGRAERHSDEQSLLRLAVEVPGQRLRREQNLLEVWADHRSREIRFGPDKGLQTEPTNRGLGRFLIAQGIAWSRQRWGSYTVEGGTLAVKDVLSEDARLLRDHVLRIQGFEVVYQDLAQLKASYSASRVSVLNPEWNQEKVQMIDLLDCGAMLQQADQNLHEQQVKIGKLEHRVEMLKREDSGLRFTIACLVALTLFQAGLLIWIATR
;
A
#
# COMPACT_ATOMS: atom_id res chain seq x y z
N MET A 1 75.44 10.79 -18.97
CA MET A 1 74.58 11.65 -18.13
C MET A 1 73.26 10.92 -18.03
N SER A 2 72.95 10.49 -16.82
CA SER A 2 71.93 9.46 -16.54
C SER A 2 70.51 9.96 -16.75
N ASP A 3 69.70 9.06 -17.31
CA ASP A 3 68.25 9.12 -17.39
C ASP A 3 67.62 9.33 -16.02
N THR A 4 66.59 10.18 -15.96
CA THR A 4 65.66 10.25 -14.83
C THR A 4 64.26 10.36 -15.42
N ASP A 5 63.70 9.21 -15.78
CA ASP A 5 62.27 9.10 -16.01
C ASP A 5 61.56 9.08 -14.65
N ALA A 6 60.75 10.11 -14.42
CA ALA A 6 59.88 10.20 -13.28
C ALA A 6 58.71 9.21 -13.46
N GLN A 7 58.67 8.18 -12.62
CA GLN A 7 57.51 7.30 -12.49
C GLN A 7 56.36 8.08 -11.83
N GLN A 8 55.26 8.24 -12.58
CA GLN A 8 53.96 8.63 -12.04
C GLN A 8 53.37 7.46 -11.23
N PRO A 9 52.73 7.70 -10.07
CA PRO A 9 52.07 6.65 -9.31
C PRO A 9 50.81 6.17 -10.04
N GLU A 10 50.65 4.86 -10.18
CA GLU A 10 49.42 4.23 -10.64
C GLU A 10 48.29 4.47 -9.62
N GLU A 11 47.31 5.28 -10.00
CA GLU A 11 46.02 5.39 -9.30
C GLU A 11 45.28 4.04 -9.42
N GLN A 12 45.22 3.30 -8.32
CA GLN A 12 44.32 2.15 -8.19
C GLN A 12 42.88 2.64 -8.31
N THR A 13 42.31 2.48 -9.51
CA THR A 13 40.89 2.72 -9.73
C THR A 13 40.12 1.66 -8.97
N GLU A 14 39.49 2.05 -7.86
CA GLU A 14 38.50 1.25 -7.12
C GLU A 14 37.43 0.77 -8.11
N GLN A 15 37.52 -0.49 -8.52
CA GLN A 15 36.53 -1.11 -9.39
C GLN A 15 35.21 -1.21 -8.63
N ALA A 16 34.21 -0.46 -9.09
CA ALA A 16 32.85 -0.60 -8.58
C ALA A 16 32.43 -2.08 -8.68
N PRO A 17 31.83 -2.66 -7.61
CA PRO A 17 31.48 -4.07 -7.60
C PRO A 17 30.56 -4.43 -8.77
N GLN A 18 30.88 -5.52 -9.47
CA GLN A 18 30.06 -5.99 -10.59
C GLN A 18 28.64 -6.34 -10.08
N PRO A 19 27.59 -5.95 -10.81
CA PRO A 19 26.21 -6.22 -10.42
C PRO A 19 25.95 -7.72 -10.35
N HIS A 20 25.24 -8.17 -9.30
CA HIS A 20 24.99 -9.59 -9.09
C HIS A 20 24.08 -10.14 -10.23
N PRO A 21 24.29 -11.36 -10.75
CA PRO A 21 23.51 -11.91 -11.87
C PRO A 21 22.00 -11.98 -11.62
N TRP A 22 21.57 -11.91 -10.36
CA TRP A 22 20.17 -11.97 -9.95
C TRP A 22 19.54 -10.61 -9.66
N GLU A 23 20.30 -9.52 -9.79
CA GLU A 23 19.82 -8.16 -9.53
C GLU A 23 18.70 -7.73 -10.49
N SER A 24 18.56 -8.37 -11.64
CA SER A 24 17.53 -8.06 -12.65
C SER A 24 16.37 -9.07 -12.73
N LEU A 25 16.23 -9.99 -11.76
CA LEU A 25 15.15 -10.99 -11.76
C LEU A 25 13.74 -10.38 -11.79
N THR A 26 12.91 -10.86 -12.70
CA THR A 26 11.49 -10.51 -12.78
C THR A 26 10.64 -11.44 -11.93
N ALA A 27 9.49 -10.96 -11.46
CA ALA A 27 8.51 -11.80 -10.77
C ALA A 27 8.01 -12.94 -11.69
N GLU A 28 7.84 -14.12 -11.12
CA GLU A 28 7.44 -15.33 -11.86
C GLU A 28 6.06 -15.83 -11.42
N HIS A 29 5.83 -15.81 -10.11
CA HIS A 29 4.56 -16.22 -9.51
C HIS A 29 3.79 -14.99 -9.09
N PHE A 30 2.49 -14.97 -9.42
CA PHE A 30 1.62 -13.84 -9.14
C PHE A 30 0.46 -14.27 -8.25
N GLN A 31 0.14 -13.46 -7.25
CA GLN A 31 -0.99 -13.64 -6.36
C GLN A 31 -1.73 -12.32 -6.16
N LEU A 32 -3.04 -12.41 -5.95
CA LEU A 32 -3.85 -11.23 -5.65
C LEU A 32 -3.84 -10.97 -4.14
N LEU A 33 -3.56 -9.72 -3.77
CA LEU A 33 -3.73 -9.25 -2.40
C LEU A 33 -4.93 -8.33 -2.30
N ARG A 34 -5.79 -8.59 -1.32
CA ARG A 34 -6.86 -7.70 -0.91
C ARG A 34 -6.42 -6.86 0.27
N LEU A 35 -6.50 -5.55 0.10
CA LEU A 35 -6.25 -4.55 1.13
C LEU A 35 -7.60 -4.07 1.66
N ALA A 36 -7.96 -4.49 2.87
CA ALA A 36 -9.26 -4.18 3.47
C ALA A 36 -9.48 -2.67 3.61
N PRO A 37 -10.71 -2.14 3.47
CA PRO A 37 -10.97 -0.72 3.71
C PRO A 37 -10.61 -0.36 5.16
N LEU A 38 -9.96 0.78 5.36
CA LEU A 38 -9.60 1.30 6.67
C LEU A 38 -10.18 2.71 6.85
N PRO A 39 -10.37 3.18 8.11
CA PRO A 39 -10.77 4.55 8.39
C PRO A 39 -9.85 5.56 7.71
N ALA A 40 -10.34 6.76 7.44
CA ALA A 40 -9.48 7.82 6.94
C ALA A 40 -8.34 8.10 7.94
N ASP A 41 -7.18 8.44 7.41
CA ASP A 41 -5.97 8.71 8.17
C ASP A 41 -5.43 10.09 7.81
N ARG A 42 -4.85 10.80 8.79
CA ARG A 42 -4.40 12.17 8.58
C ARG A 42 -3.29 12.29 7.53
N MET A 43 -2.42 11.28 7.44
CA MET A 43 -1.28 11.29 6.52
C MET A 43 -1.65 10.74 5.14
N THR A 44 -2.46 9.69 5.09
CA THR A 44 -2.73 8.92 3.86
C THR A 44 -4.12 9.15 3.26
N GLY A 45 -5.00 9.85 3.98
CA GLY A 45 -6.34 10.19 3.52
C GLY A 45 -7.29 9.00 3.52
N LEU A 46 -8.13 8.89 2.48
CA LEU A 46 -9.09 7.80 2.32
C LEU A 46 -8.38 6.49 2.00
N ARG A 47 -8.75 5.42 2.71
CA ARG A 47 -8.17 4.08 2.54
C ARG A 47 -9.25 3.08 2.10
N PRO A 48 -9.75 3.17 0.86
CA PRO A 48 -10.78 2.25 0.37
C PRO A 48 -10.22 0.84 0.18
N LEU A 49 -11.15 -0.11 0.00
CA LEU A 49 -10.84 -1.46 -0.47
C LEU A 49 -9.99 -1.36 -1.75
N ARG A 50 -8.87 -2.07 -1.79
CA ARG A 50 -8.01 -2.13 -2.97
C ARG A 50 -7.55 -3.56 -3.20
N PHE A 51 -7.33 -3.91 -4.47
CA PHE A 51 -6.67 -5.14 -4.86
C PHE A 51 -5.33 -4.78 -5.49
N VAL A 52 -4.27 -5.48 -5.11
CA VAL A 52 -2.91 -5.28 -5.64
C VAL A 52 -2.30 -6.63 -6.00
N ARG A 53 -1.35 -6.63 -6.92
CA ARG A 53 -0.68 -7.87 -7.39
C ARG A 53 0.62 -8.07 -6.62
N LEU A 54 0.79 -9.22 -5.99
CA LEU A 54 2.06 -9.67 -5.44
C LEU A 54 2.78 -10.50 -6.50
N GLY A 55 3.96 -10.08 -6.90
CA GLY A 55 4.91 -10.84 -7.68
C GLY A 55 5.96 -11.47 -6.76
N ARG A 56 6.33 -12.72 -7.04
CA ARG A 56 7.33 -13.49 -6.31
C ARG A 56 8.31 -14.16 -7.28
N ALA A 57 9.59 -14.05 -6.99
CA ALA A 57 10.68 -14.76 -7.67
C ALA A 57 11.67 -15.32 -6.66
N GLU A 58 12.14 -16.52 -6.91
CA GLU A 58 13.10 -17.22 -6.05
C GLU A 58 14.26 -17.78 -6.87
N ARG A 59 15.48 -17.66 -6.35
CA ARG A 59 16.67 -18.33 -6.88
C ARG A 59 17.48 -18.92 -5.75
N HIS A 60 18.08 -20.06 -6.02
CA HIS A 60 18.94 -20.78 -5.10
C HIS A 60 20.19 -21.25 -5.85
N SER A 61 21.34 -21.07 -5.23
CA SER A 61 22.60 -21.72 -5.56
C SER A 61 23.23 -22.25 -4.27
N ASP A 62 24.37 -22.93 -4.38
CA ASP A 62 25.12 -23.41 -3.22
C ASP A 62 25.68 -22.26 -2.37
N GLU A 63 25.89 -21.10 -2.96
CA GLU A 63 26.51 -19.94 -2.31
C GLU A 63 25.48 -18.96 -1.79
N GLN A 64 24.43 -18.70 -2.55
CA GLN A 64 23.44 -17.68 -2.22
C GLN A 64 22.03 -18.10 -2.59
N SER A 65 21.05 -17.56 -1.87
CA SER A 65 19.65 -17.64 -2.23
C SER A 65 19.00 -16.26 -2.19
N LEU A 66 18.05 -16.03 -3.09
CA LEU A 66 17.32 -14.78 -3.19
C LEU A 66 15.82 -15.04 -3.25
N LEU A 67 15.08 -14.31 -2.42
CA LEU A 67 13.66 -14.07 -2.60
C LEU A 67 13.44 -12.61 -3.00
N ARG A 68 12.71 -12.39 -4.09
CA ARG A 68 12.24 -11.08 -4.51
C ARG A 68 10.72 -11.04 -4.48
N LEU A 69 10.18 -10.10 -3.71
CA LEU A 69 8.76 -9.80 -3.61
C LEU A 69 8.49 -8.40 -4.14
N ALA A 70 7.58 -8.28 -5.10
CA ALA A 70 7.18 -7.01 -5.68
C ALA A 70 5.67 -6.81 -5.54
N VAL A 71 5.22 -5.61 -5.17
CA VAL A 71 3.79 -5.27 -5.15
C VAL A 71 3.46 -4.26 -6.23
N GLU A 72 2.53 -4.60 -7.09
CA GLU A 72 2.05 -3.72 -8.15
C GLU A 72 0.64 -3.24 -7.85
N VAL A 73 0.45 -1.93 -8.00
CA VAL A 73 -0.84 -1.28 -7.78
C VAL A 73 -1.48 -1.04 -9.14
N PRO A 74 -2.69 -1.59 -9.41
CA PRO A 74 -3.37 -1.38 -10.68
C PRO A 74 -3.56 0.10 -11.02
N GLY A 75 -3.24 0.48 -12.26
CA GLY A 75 -3.39 1.86 -12.74
C GLY A 75 -2.34 2.85 -12.23
N GLN A 76 -1.32 2.40 -11.48
CA GLN A 76 -0.27 3.25 -10.93
C GLN A 76 1.11 2.74 -11.34
N ARG A 77 1.93 3.63 -11.93
CA ARG A 77 3.35 3.34 -12.20
C ARG A 77 4.20 3.73 -10.99
N LEU A 78 4.89 2.76 -10.42
CA LEU A 78 5.80 2.94 -9.29
C LEU A 78 7.25 2.98 -9.77
N ARG A 79 8.14 3.54 -8.95
CA ARG A 79 9.59 3.44 -9.18
C ARG A 79 10.05 1.99 -9.00
N ARG A 80 11.14 1.60 -9.66
CA ARG A 80 11.66 0.22 -9.59
C ARG A 80 11.99 -0.25 -8.17
N GLU A 81 12.44 0.66 -7.31
CA GLU A 81 12.82 0.38 -5.91
C GLU A 81 11.61 0.40 -4.95
N GLN A 82 10.44 0.88 -5.39
CA GLN A 82 9.24 0.94 -4.55
C GLN A 82 8.50 -0.39 -4.58
N ASN A 83 7.83 -0.72 -3.46
CA ASN A 83 7.09 -1.97 -3.29
C ASN A 83 7.94 -3.23 -3.51
N LEU A 84 9.25 -3.12 -3.38
CA LEU A 84 10.19 -4.20 -3.60
C LEU A 84 10.82 -4.60 -2.27
N LEU A 85 10.68 -5.86 -1.90
CA LEU A 85 11.47 -6.48 -0.85
C LEU A 85 12.35 -7.55 -1.47
N GLU A 86 13.62 -7.50 -1.14
CA GLU A 86 14.58 -8.55 -1.45
C GLU A 86 15.07 -9.17 -0.16
N VAL A 87 15.21 -10.49 -0.15
CA VAL A 87 15.83 -11.20 0.96
C VAL A 87 16.94 -12.06 0.39
N TRP A 88 18.16 -11.71 0.77
CA TRP A 88 19.36 -12.41 0.34
C TRP A 88 19.84 -13.30 1.47
N ALA A 89 20.11 -14.57 1.19
CA ALA A 89 20.75 -15.47 2.13
C ALA A 89 22.12 -15.84 1.58
N ASP A 90 23.17 -15.52 2.31
CA ASP A 90 24.53 -15.95 2.02
C ASP A 90 24.82 -17.24 2.80
N HIS A 91 25.04 -18.34 2.08
CA HIS A 91 25.30 -19.65 2.67
C HIS A 91 26.75 -19.80 3.17
N ARG A 92 27.68 -18.97 2.68
CA ARG A 92 29.08 -18.96 3.10
C ARG A 92 29.22 -18.28 4.46
N SER A 93 28.63 -17.10 4.65
CA SER A 93 28.64 -16.40 5.93
C SER A 93 27.51 -16.84 6.89
N ARG A 94 26.52 -17.58 6.39
CA ARG A 94 25.30 -17.98 7.11
C ARG A 94 24.51 -16.79 7.62
N GLU A 95 24.39 -15.77 6.78
CA GLU A 95 23.69 -14.52 7.07
C GLU A 95 22.50 -14.33 6.13
N ILE A 96 21.49 -13.61 6.61
CA ILE A 96 20.34 -13.20 5.82
C ILE A 96 20.16 -11.69 5.91
N ARG A 97 20.09 -11.04 4.75
CA ARG A 97 19.85 -9.61 4.60
C ARG A 97 18.42 -9.35 4.16
N PHE A 98 17.76 -8.40 4.82
CA PHE A 98 16.39 -7.99 4.50
C PHE A 98 16.37 -6.59 3.85
N GLY A 99 15.87 -6.55 2.62
CA GLY A 99 15.58 -5.33 1.88
C GLY A 99 16.77 -4.74 1.13
N PRO A 100 16.47 -3.78 0.22
CA PRO A 100 17.51 -2.95 -0.37
C PRO A 100 18.09 -2.02 0.71
N ASP A 101 19.36 -1.64 0.57
CA ASP A 101 20.10 -0.86 1.58
C ASP A 101 19.46 0.51 1.89
N LYS A 102 18.59 1.01 0.99
CA LYS A 102 17.82 2.26 1.11
C LYS A 102 16.48 2.12 1.84
N GLY A 103 16.18 0.92 2.36
CA GLY A 103 14.95 0.65 3.11
C GLY A 103 13.72 0.32 2.25
N LEU A 104 12.70 -0.26 2.90
CA LEU A 104 11.47 -0.71 2.27
C LEU A 104 10.44 0.43 2.18
N GLN A 105 10.16 0.89 0.96
CA GLN A 105 9.09 1.86 0.69
C GLN A 105 7.88 1.14 0.10
N THR A 106 6.70 1.33 0.71
CA THR A 106 5.47 0.69 0.23
C THR A 106 4.36 1.68 -0.10
N GLU A 107 3.75 1.50 -1.26
CA GLU A 107 2.55 2.19 -1.74
C GLU A 107 1.44 1.17 -2.06
N PRO A 108 0.18 1.40 -1.64
CA PRO A 108 -0.28 2.47 -0.75
C PRO A 108 0.29 2.40 0.67
N THR A 109 0.74 3.54 1.18
CA THR A 109 1.27 3.70 2.55
C THR A 109 0.23 3.39 3.63
N ASN A 110 0.68 2.94 4.81
CA ASN A 110 -0.16 2.67 5.98
C ASN A 110 -1.35 1.70 5.74
N ARG A 111 -1.14 0.68 4.88
CA ARG A 111 -2.10 -0.40 4.61
C ARG A 111 -1.69 -1.77 5.15
N GLY A 112 -0.55 -1.87 5.83
CA GLY A 112 0.00 -3.13 6.33
C GLY A 112 0.92 -3.87 5.34
N LEU A 113 1.13 -3.32 4.13
CA LEU A 113 1.97 -3.92 3.08
C LEU A 113 3.42 -4.13 3.52
N GLY A 114 4.06 -3.13 4.13
CA GLY A 114 5.45 -3.27 4.59
C GLY A 114 5.63 -4.42 5.58
N ARG A 115 4.74 -4.52 6.57
CA ARG A 115 4.74 -5.64 7.53
C ARG A 115 4.49 -6.97 6.82
N PHE A 116 3.51 -7.03 5.90
CA PHE A 116 3.21 -8.22 5.11
C PHE A 116 4.43 -8.71 4.32
N LEU A 117 5.12 -7.82 3.59
CA LEU A 117 6.29 -8.19 2.81
C LEU A 117 7.42 -8.73 3.70
N ILE A 118 7.73 -8.02 4.79
CA ILE A 118 8.75 -8.46 5.75
C ILE A 118 8.38 -9.82 6.35
N ALA A 119 7.11 -10.02 6.72
CA ALA A 119 6.60 -11.30 7.21
C ALA A 119 6.79 -12.45 6.20
N GLN A 120 6.49 -12.21 4.92
CA GLN A 120 6.71 -13.20 3.86
C GLN A 120 8.19 -13.52 3.67
N GLY A 121 9.05 -12.51 3.74
CA GLY A 121 10.51 -12.70 3.74
C GLY A 121 10.97 -13.55 4.90
N ILE A 122 10.52 -13.23 6.13
CA ILE A 122 10.86 -13.98 7.34
C ILE A 122 10.37 -15.42 7.23
N ALA A 123 9.12 -15.64 6.79
CA ALA A 123 8.55 -16.96 6.63
C ALA A 123 9.38 -17.82 5.68
N TRP A 124 9.76 -17.26 4.51
CA TRP A 124 10.63 -17.94 3.55
C TRP A 124 12.01 -18.27 4.15
N SER A 125 12.66 -17.30 4.79
CA SER A 125 13.96 -17.51 5.41
C SER A 125 13.94 -18.56 6.52
N ARG A 126 12.89 -18.55 7.36
CA ARG A 126 12.72 -19.49 8.47
C ARG A 126 12.52 -20.93 8.01
N GLN A 127 11.98 -21.17 6.81
CA GLN A 127 11.75 -22.52 6.31
C GLN A 127 13.05 -23.32 6.15
N ARG A 128 14.16 -22.68 5.76
CA ARG A 128 15.43 -23.37 5.45
C ARG A 128 16.61 -22.90 6.29
N TRP A 129 16.60 -21.67 6.77
CA TRP A 129 17.77 -21.01 7.35
C TRP A 129 17.46 -20.31 8.68
N GLY A 130 16.56 -20.90 9.49
CA GLY A 130 16.21 -20.33 10.80
C GLY A 130 17.39 -20.17 11.76
N SER A 131 18.48 -20.91 11.56
CA SER A 131 19.72 -20.80 12.35
C SER A 131 20.66 -19.68 11.90
N TYR A 132 20.43 -19.08 10.72
CA TYR A 132 21.30 -18.03 10.17
C TYR A 132 21.14 -16.75 10.98
N THR A 133 22.22 -15.97 11.02
CA THR A 133 22.23 -14.62 11.60
C THR A 133 21.58 -13.64 10.64
N VAL A 134 21.06 -12.53 11.16
CA VAL A 134 20.50 -11.47 10.32
C VAL A 134 21.58 -10.41 10.14
N GLU A 135 21.90 -10.10 8.89
CA GLU A 135 22.79 -8.99 8.55
C GLU A 135 22.09 -7.69 8.96
N GLY A 136 22.63 -7.02 9.97
CA GLY A 136 22.09 -5.75 10.44
C GLY A 136 22.32 -4.64 9.42
N GLY A 137 21.32 -3.76 9.25
CA GLY A 137 21.40 -2.66 8.29
C GLY A 137 21.29 -1.30 8.97
N THR A 138 21.80 -0.27 8.28
CA THR A 138 21.56 1.12 8.69
C THR A 138 20.21 1.60 8.18
N LEU A 139 19.48 2.32 9.02
CA LEU A 139 18.21 2.95 8.68
C LEU A 139 18.49 4.43 8.43
N ALA A 140 18.58 4.83 7.16
CA ALA A 140 18.83 6.22 6.83
C ALA A 140 17.63 7.10 7.19
N VAL A 141 17.91 8.30 7.71
CA VAL A 141 16.89 9.31 8.07
C VAL A 141 16.29 9.98 6.86
N LYS A 142 17.04 10.02 5.74
CA LYS A 142 16.56 10.60 4.49
C LYS A 142 15.28 9.91 3.97
N ASP A 143 15.03 8.68 4.41
CA ASP A 143 13.86 7.89 4.01
C ASP A 143 12.62 8.18 4.87
N VAL A 144 12.75 9.01 5.91
CA VAL A 144 11.67 9.30 6.84
C VAL A 144 11.38 10.80 6.87
N LEU A 145 10.39 11.19 6.07
CA LEU A 145 9.97 12.59 5.89
C LEU A 145 9.21 13.19 7.10
N SER A 146 8.87 12.38 8.11
CA SER A 146 8.14 12.82 9.31
C SER A 146 8.40 11.92 10.53
N GLU A 147 8.27 12.47 11.73
CA GLU A 147 8.42 11.71 12.98
C GLU A 147 7.43 10.52 13.08
N ASP A 148 6.19 10.73 12.65
CA ASP A 148 5.17 9.66 12.62
C ASP A 148 5.58 8.49 11.70
N ALA A 149 6.14 8.78 10.53
CA ALA A 149 6.66 7.76 9.62
C ALA A 149 7.83 6.97 10.25
N ARG A 150 8.65 7.65 11.06
CA ARG A 150 9.75 7.01 11.81
C ARG A 150 9.19 6.00 12.80
N LEU A 151 8.24 6.43 13.62
CA LEU A 151 7.60 5.61 14.65
C LEU A 151 6.90 4.40 14.04
N LEU A 152 6.23 4.58 12.90
CA LEU A 152 5.58 3.47 12.17
C LEU A 152 6.59 2.44 11.66
N ARG A 153 7.68 2.88 11.03
CA ARG A 153 8.76 1.99 10.55
C ARG A 153 9.34 1.18 11.70
N ASP A 154 9.73 1.87 12.76
CA ASP A 154 10.32 1.29 13.96
C ASP A 154 9.38 0.29 14.65
N HIS A 155 8.11 0.64 14.76
CA HIS A 155 7.08 -0.24 15.31
C HIS A 155 6.90 -1.51 14.48
N VAL A 156 6.92 -1.40 13.15
CA VAL A 156 6.87 -2.57 12.25
C VAL A 156 8.08 -3.47 12.46
N LEU A 157 9.30 -2.91 12.49
CA LEU A 157 10.53 -3.68 12.69
C LEU A 157 10.52 -4.40 14.04
N ARG A 158 10.17 -3.70 15.13
CA ARG A 158 10.12 -4.29 16.48
C ARG A 158 9.09 -5.42 16.59
N ILE A 159 7.90 -5.26 16.00
CA ILE A 159 6.89 -6.32 15.99
C ILE A 159 7.37 -7.58 15.25
N GLN A 160 8.16 -7.40 14.19
CA GLN A 160 8.74 -8.52 13.44
C GLN A 160 9.96 -9.15 14.14
N GLY A 161 10.34 -8.66 15.32
CA GLY A 161 11.43 -9.21 16.13
C GLY A 161 12.80 -8.60 15.85
N PHE A 162 12.88 -7.50 15.10
CA PHE A 162 14.13 -6.75 14.93
C PHE A 162 14.36 -5.80 16.10
N GLU A 163 15.61 -5.72 16.56
CA GLU A 163 16.05 -4.66 17.44
C GLU A 163 16.39 -3.42 16.62
N VAL A 164 15.89 -2.26 17.06
CA VAL A 164 16.19 -0.95 16.44
C VAL A 164 16.92 -0.11 17.46
N VAL A 165 18.19 0.20 17.17
CA VAL A 165 19.10 0.95 18.05
C VAL A 165 19.44 2.28 17.41
N TYR A 166 19.35 3.36 18.19
CA TYR A 166 19.78 4.69 17.78
C TYR A 166 21.18 4.99 18.35
N GLN A 167 22.07 5.48 17.50
CA GLN A 167 23.46 5.75 17.87
C GLN A 167 23.64 7.16 18.46
N ASP A 168 22.69 8.07 18.22
CA ASP A 168 22.78 9.47 18.58
C ASP A 168 21.52 9.98 19.29
N LEU A 169 21.69 10.96 20.19
CA LEU A 169 20.58 11.60 20.92
C LEU A 169 19.61 12.32 19.98
N ALA A 170 20.09 12.80 18.83
CA ALA A 170 19.27 13.41 17.80
C ALA A 170 18.48 12.40 16.95
N GLN A 171 18.67 11.09 17.21
CA GLN A 171 18.00 9.98 16.52
C GLN A 171 18.16 10.02 14.98
N LEU A 172 19.30 10.53 14.52
CA LEU A 172 19.63 10.69 13.10
C LEU A 172 20.32 9.45 12.50
N LYS A 173 20.77 8.50 13.33
CA LYS A 173 21.38 7.25 12.86
C LYS A 173 20.79 6.10 13.66
N ALA A 174 19.98 5.29 12.98
CA ALA A 174 19.50 4.04 13.53
C ALA A 174 20.08 2.86 12.78
N SER A 175 20.23 1.74 13.45
CA SER A 175 20.49 0.44 12.85
C SER A 175 19.44 -0.55 13.30
N TYR A 176 19.14 -1.51 12.45
CA TYR A 176 18.33 -2.67 12.81
C TYR A 176 19.19 -3.93 12.80
N SER A 177 18.88 -4.88 13.68
CA SER A 177 19.55 -6.18 13.71
C SER A 177 18.67 -7.24 14.35
N ALA A 178 19.03 -8.51 14.17
CA ALA A 178 18.46 -9.61 14.92
C ALA A 178 19.49 -10.74 15.06
N SER A 179 19.47 -11.45 16.18
CA SER A 179 20.45 -12.51 16.45
C SER A 179 20.34 -13.66 15.46
N ARG A 180 19.11 -14.16 15.23
CA ARG A 180 18.81 -15.25 14.31
C ARG A 180 17.46 -15.05 13.65
N VAL A 181 17.34 -15.58 12.44
CA VAL A 181 16.12 -15.59 11.63
C VAL A 181 14.97 -16.31 12.35
N SER A 182 15.27 -17.34 13.14
CA SER A 182 14.27 -18.09 13.93
C SER A 182 13.55 -17.26 15.00
N VAL A 183 14.17 -16.19 15.50
CA VAL A 183 13.57 -15.29 16.51
C VAL A 183 12.59 -14.31 15.86
N LEU A 184 12.71 -14.08 14.55
CA LEU A 184 11.84 -13.16 13.82
C LEU A 184 10.40 -13.71 13.71
N ASN A 185 9.44 -12.79 13.74
CA ASN A 185 8.02 -13.11 13.65
C ASN A 185 7.51 -13.04 12.19
N PRO A 186 7.06 -14.16 11.59
CA PRO A 186 6.50 -14.19 10.25
C PRO A 186 5.03 -13.73 10.18
N GLU A 187 4.42 -13.27 11.28
CA GLU A 187 3.01 -12.90 11.30
C GLU A 187 2.74 -11.48 10.80
N TRP A 188 1.64 -11.33 10.07
CA TRP A 188 1.08 -10.05 9.67
C TRP A 188 -0.40 -9.96 10.04
N ASN A 189 -0.96 -8.76 9.95
CA ASN A 189 -2.39 -8.57 10.16
C ASN A 189 -3.18 -9.05 8.92
N GLN A 190 -3.77 -10.23 9.03
CA GLN A 190 -4.58 -10.86 7.97
C GLN A 190 -5.90 -10.15 7.71
N GLU A 191 -6.40 -9.30 8.62
CA GLU A 191 -7.60 -8.50 8.34
C GLU A 191 -7.27 -7.35 7.38
N LYS A 192 -6.07 -6.76 7.50
CA LYS A 192 -5.61 -5.65 6.65
C LYS A 192 -5.17 -6.12 5.28
N VAL A 193 -4.39 -7.21 5.21
CA VAL A 193 -3.82 -7.75 3.97
C VAL A 193 -4.12 -9.24 3.87
N GLN A 194 -4.93 -9.59 2.88
CA GLN A 194 -5.36 -10.96 2.61
C GLN A 194 -4.77 -11.43 1.28
N MET A 195 -4.19 -12.62 1.26
CA MET A 195 -3.90 -13.33 0.02
C MET A 195 -5.18 -14.02 -0.43
N ILE A 196 -5.57 -13.82 -1.69
CA ILE A 196 -6.81 -14.33 -2.25
C ILE A 196 -6.51 -15.26 -3.41
N ASP A 197 -7.16 -16.43 -3.40
CA ASP A 197 -7.13 -17.35 -4.52
C ASP A 197 -8.03 -16.87 -5.68
N LEU A 198 -7.73 -17.29 -6.90
CA LEU A 198 -8.47 -16.89 -8.10
C LEU A 198 -9.97 -17.23 -8.00
N LEU A 199 -10.32 -18.37 -7.42
CA LEU A 199 -11.72 -18.76 -7.26
C LEU A 199 -12.46 -17.84 -6.29
N ASP A 200 -11.85 -17.55 -5.14
CA ASP A 200 -12.40 -16.61 -4.15
C ASP A 200 -12.54 -15.21 -4.72
N CYS A 201 -11.58 -14.77 -5.55
CA CYS A 201 -11.67 -13.52 -6.28
C CYS A 201 -12.87 -13.52 -7.24
N GLY A 202 -13.10 -14.62 -7.96
CA GLY A 202 -14.26 -14.78 -8.84
C GLY A 202 -15.58 -14.69 -8.06
N ALA A 203 -15.67 -15.36 -6.92
CA ALA A 203 -16.83 -15.30 -6.04
C ALA A 203 -17.08 -13.88 -5.51
N MET A 204 -16.02 -13.18 -5.08
CA MET A 204 -16.11 -11.78 -4.65
C MET A 204 -16.60 -10.86 -5.77
N LEU A 205 -16.11 -11.05 -7.00
CA LEU A 205 -16.52 -10.26 -8.15
C LEU A 205 -17.99 -10.50 -8.49
N GLN A 206 -18.42 -11.76 -8.52
CA GLN A 206 -19.82 -12.12 -8.74
C GLN A 206 -20.74 -11.53 -7.67
N GLN A 207 -20.33 -11.58 -6.40
CA GLN A 207 -21.09 -10.98 -5.31
C GLN A 207 -21.15 -9.45 -5.43
N ALA A 208 -20.05 -8.80 -5.84
CA ALA A 208 -20.03 -7.36 -6.07
C ALA A 208 -20.98 -6.95 -7.20
N ASP A 209 -21.02 -7.71 -8.29
CA ASP A 209 -21.93 -7.45 -9.42
C ASP A 209 -23.41 -7.57 -9.00
N GLN A 210 -23.75 -8.63 -8.26
CA GLN A 210 -25.09 -8.81 -7.69
C GLN A 210 -25.47 -7.64 -6.76
N ASN A 211 -24.57 -7.23 -5.87
CA ASN A 211 -24.80 -6.09 -4.99
C ASN A 211 -24.99 -4.78 -5.76
N LEU A 212 -24.21 -4.56 -6.82
CA LEU A 212 -24.36 -3.36 -7.68
C LEU A 212 -25.71 -3.35 -8.38
N HIS A 213 -26.16 -4.49 -8.91
CA HIS A 213 -27.48 -4.62 -9.52
C HIS A 213 -28.60 -4.30 -8.53
N GLU A 214 -28.53 -4.82 -7.29
CA GLU A 214 -29.51 -4.53 -6.25
C GLU A 214 -29.55 -3.04 -5.87
N GLN A 215 -28.40 -2.39 -5.78
CA GLN A 215 -28.33 -0.95 -5.52
C GLN A 215 -28.92 -0.16 -6.69
N GLN A 216 -28.66 -0.55 -7.94
CA GLN A 216 -29.22 0.10 -9.12
C GLN A 216 -30.75 0.03 -9.13
N VAL A 217 -31.34 -1.12 -8.78
CA VAL A 217 -32.79 -1.26 -8.65
C VAL A 217 -33.35 -0.36 -7.55
N LYS A 218 -32.66 -0.24 -6.41
CA LYS A 218 -33.07 0.67 -5.32
C LYS A 218 -33.01 2.14 -5.75
N ILE A 219 -31.94 2.54 -6.44
CA ILE A 219 -31.78 3.89 -6.98
C ILE A 219 -32.95 4.21 -7.93
N GLY A 220 -33.26 3.32 -8.88
CA GLY A 220 -34.37 3.54 -9.82
C GLY A 220 -35.73 3.69 -9.12
N LYS A 221 -35.99 2.93 -8.04
CA LYS A 221 -37.21 3.09 -7.22
C LYS A 221 -37.27 4.45 -6.52
N LEU A 222 -36.14 4.91 -5.98
CA LEU A 222 -36.04 6.22 -5.31
C LEU A 222 -36.22 7.36 -6.32
N GLU A 223 -35.61 7.26 -7.49
CA GLU A 223 -35.76 8.23 -8.58
C GLU A 223 -37.22 8.35 -9.02
N HIS A 224 -37.91 7.22 -9.23
CA HIS A 224 -39.33 7.22 -9.57
C HIS A 224 -40.20 7.88 -8.50
N ARG A 225 -39.93 7.60 -7.22
CA ARG A 225 -40.64 8.24 -6.10
C ARG A 225 -40.40 9.74 -6.06
N VAL A 226 -39.16 10.19 -6.30
CA VAL A 226 -38.83 11.61 -6.37
C VAL A 226 -39.58 12.27 -7.53
N GLU A 227 -39.66 11.63 -8.68
CA GLU A 227 -40.39 12.17 -9.83
C GLU A 227 -41.90 12.28 -9.56
N MET A 228 -42.50 11.26 -8.94
CA MET A 228 -43.90 11.29 -8.50
C MET A 228 -44.17 12.45 -7.55
N LEU A 229 -43.35 12.60 -6.50
CA LEU A 229 -43.50 13.71 -5.55
C LEU A 229 -43.31 15.08 -6.20
N LYS A 230 -42.40 15.21 -7.17
CA LYS A 230 -42.23 16.46 -7.95
C LYS A 230 -43.47 16.79 -8.79
N ARG A 231 -44.11 15.78 -9.39
CA ARG A 231 -45.35 15.95 -10.16
C ARG A 231 -46.50 16.37 -9.25
N GLU A 232 -46.63 15.73 -8.09
CA GLU A 232 -47.62 16.10 -7.06
C GLU A 232 -47.39 17.53 -6.55
N ASP A 233 -46.15 17.91 -6.21
CA ASP A 233 -45.82 19.28 -5.77
C ASP A 233 -46.15 20.32 -6.85
N SER A 234 -45.86 20.02 -8.11
CA SER A 234 -46.22 20.89 -9.24
C SER A 234 -47.74 21.03 -9.38
N GLY A 235 -48.49 19.93 -9.21
CA GLY A 235 -49.95 19.93 -9.19
C GLY A 235 -50.52 20.77 -8.04
N LEU A 236 -49.99 20.60 -6.82
CA LEU A 236 -50.41 21.37 -5.64
C LEU A 236 -50.14 22.87 -5.83
N ARG A 237 -48.96 23.24 -6.33
CA ARG A 237 -48.63 24.64 -6.65
C ARG A 237 -49.59 25.24 -7.67
N PHE A 238 -49.96 24.48 -8.70
CA PHE A 238 -50.95 24.90 -9.68
C PHE A 238 -52.33 25.13 -9.04
N THR A 239 -52.82 24.18 -8.22
CA THR A 239 -54.10 24.33 -7.51
C THR A 239 -54.09 25.53 -6.57
N ILE A 240 -53.01 25.74 -5.80
CA ILE A 240 -52.84 26.91 -4.94
C ILE A 240 -52.89 28.20 -5.76
N ALA A 241 -52.17 28.26 -6.89
CA ALA A 241 -52.19 29.43 -7.77
C ALA A 241 -53.60 29.72 -8.33
N CYS A 242 -54.35 28.69 -8.74
CA CYS A 242 -55.74 28.83 -9.18
C CYS A 242 -56.66 29.35 -8.06
N LEU A 243 -56.54 28.83 -6.85
CA LEU A 243 -57.32 29.30 -5.70
C LEU A 243 -56.98 30.75 -5.32
N VAL A 244 -55.70 31.11 -5.35
CA VAL A 244 -55.25 32.50 -5.12
C VAL A 244 -55.80 33.42 -6.21
N ALA A 245 -55.73 33.04 -7.48
CA ALA A 245 -56.29 33.86 -8.57
C ALA A 245 -57.81 34.04 -8.45
N LEU A 246 -58.55 32.97 -8.11
CA LEU A 246 -60.00 33.02 -7.94
C LEU A 246 -60.42 33.87 -6.74
N THR A 247 -59.74 33.75 -5.61
CA THR A 247 -60.01 34.57 -4.41
C THR A 247 -59.73 36.04 -4.66
N LEU A 248 -58.62 36.38 -5.34
CA LEU A 248 -58.32 37.75 -5.73
C LEU A 248 -59.37 38.32 -6.71
N PHE A 249 -59.82 37.52 -7.69
CA PHE A 249 -60.87 37.93 -8.62
C PHE A 249 -62.20 38.19 -7.91
N GLN A 250 -62.62 37.28 -7.02
CA GLN A 250 -63.84 37.45 -6.23
C GLN A 250 -63.78 38.69 -5.33
N ALA A 251 -62.65 38.93 -4.66
CA ALA A 251 -62.44 40.13 -3.85
C ALA A 251 -62.55 41.41 -4.70
N GLY A 252 -61.93 41.43 -5.88
CA GLY A 252 -62.04 42.55 -6.83
C GLY A 252 -63.48 42.80 -7.29
N LEU A 253 -64.24 41.73 -7.59
CA LEU A 253 -65.63 41.81 -8.02
C LEU A 253 -66.54 42.32 -6.89
N LEU A 254 -66.32 41.87 -5.65
CA LEU A 254 -67.04 42.37 -4.47
C LEU A 254 -66.76 43.85 -4.21
N ILE A 255 -65.51 44.28 -4.30
CA ILE A 255 -65.14 45.69 -4.16
C ILE A 255 -65.84 46.52 -5.25
N TRP A 256 -65.77 46.07 -6.51
CA TRP A 256 -66.43 46.76 -7.62
C TRP A 256 -67.94 46.94 -7.41
N ILE A 257 -68.64 45.89 -6.98
CA ILE A 257 -70.07 45.96 -6.65
C ILE A 257 -70.32 46.93 -5.49
N ALA A 258 -69.51 46.89 -4.43
CA ALA A 258 -69.69 47.74 -3.25
C ALA A 258 -69.38 49.23 -3.51
N THR A 259 -68.51 49.51 -4.48
CA THR A 259 -68.12 50.90 -4.86
C THR A 259 -68.98 51.51 -5.96
N ARG A 260 -70.00 50.81 -6.47
CA ARG A 260 -70.92 51.26 -7.52
C ARG A 260 -72.29 51.58 -6.93
#